data_AF-E3PQ83-F1
#
_entry.id   AF-E3PQ83-F1
#
_cell.length_a   1.000
_cell.length_b   1.000
_cell.length_c   1.000
_cell.angle_alpha   90.00
_cell.angle_beta   90.00
_cell.angle_gamma   90.00
#
_symmetry.space_group_name_H-M   'P 1'
#
loop_
_entity.id
_entity.type
_entity.pdbx_description
1 polymer ?
#
loop_
_entity_poly.entity_id
_entity_poly.type
_entity_poly.pdbx_seq_one_letter_code
_entity_poly.pdbx_strand_id
1 'polypeptide(L)'
;DDADFDSVTGLEESNFDPEQLTKPFGKTCQGTRALLCTWFQNKSDKLVQIQSLINGVPALSQDGAKKPNLEPNTGRKVEGGSLSSTVYGFVNNSMMVQLPGQPGIKPLTFANLINF
;
A
#
# COMPACT_ATOMS: atom_id res chain seq x y z
N ASP A 1 16.23 -19.52 -13.99
CA ASP A 1 16.77 -18.67 -12.91
C ASP A 1 15.62 -18.19 -12.04
N ASP A 2 15.01 -19.12 -11.28
CA ASP A 2 13.71 -18.92 -10.61
C ASP A 2 13.79 -19.06 -9.09
N ALA A 3 14.75 -18.40 -8.44
CA ALA A 3 14.85 -18.44 -6.98
C ALA A 3 15.47 -17.16 -6.41
N ASP A 4 14.76 -16.04 -6.55
CA ASP A 4 15.10 -14.79 -5.87
C ASP A 4 13.91 -14.23 -5.04
N PHE A 5 12.96 -15.11 -4.71
CA PHE A 5 11.94 -14.82 -3.70
C PHE A 5 12.39 -15.44 -2.39
N ASP A 6 12.69 -14.59 -1.41
CA ASP A 6 12.93 -15.02 -0.03
C ASP A 6 11.71 -15.78 0.47
N SER A 7 11.86 -17.09 0.62
CA SER A 7 10.79 -18.00 1.03
C SER A 7 10.75 -18.20 2.55
N VAL A 8 11.62 -17.52 3.31
CA VAL A 8 11.73 -17.60 4.78
C VAL A 8 11.73 -16.21 5.38
N THR A 9 10.72 -15.44 5.01
CA THR A 9 10.44 -14.11 5.53
C THR A 9 9.96 -14.12 6.99
N GLY A 10 9.51 -15.27 7.49
CA GLY A 10 8.84 -15.38 8.80
C GLY A 10 7.40 -14.84 8.78
N LEU A 11 6.86 -14.58 7.60
CA LEU A 11 5.50 -14.08 7.38
C LEU A 11 4.61 -15.11 6.66
N GLU A 12 5.07 -16.34 6.48
CA GLU A 12 4.39 -17.38 5.71
C GLU A 12 3.03 -17.75 6.33
N GLU A 13 2.93 -17.65 7.65
CA GLU A 13 1.67 -17.83 8.40
C GLU A 13 1.04 -16.50 8.84
N SER A 14 1.62 -15.36 8.46
CA SER A 14 1.13 -14.04 8.85
C SER A 14 -0.11 -13.67 8.04
N ASN A 15 -1.25 -13.60 8.73
CA ASN A 15 -2.49 -13.05 8.18
C ASN A 15 -2.89 -11.82 8.99
N PHE A 16 -2.80 -10.65 8.35
CA PHE A 16 -3.24 -9.39 8.95
C PHE A 16 -4.48 -8.88 8.23
N ASP A 17 -5.63 -9.03 8.88
CA ASP A 17 -6.87 -8.35 8.51
C ASP A 17 -7.01 -7.04 9.32
N PRO A 18 -6.90 -5.87 8.66
CA PRO A 18 -7.07 -4.57 9.31
C PRO A 18 -8.49 -4.36 9.86
N GLU A 19 -9.52 -4.99 9.30
CA GLU A 19 -10.91 -4.84 9.77
C GLU A 19 -11.11 -5.44 11.17
N GLN A 20 -10.31 -6.44 11.56
CA GLN A 20 -10.40 -7.01 12.90
C GLN A 20 -9.89 -6.05 14.00
N LEU A 21 -9.16 -4.96 13.67
CA LEU A 21 -8.60 -4.03 14.68
C LEU A 21 -9.69 -3.29 15.46
N THR A 22 -10.75 -2.87 14.77
CA THR A 22 -11.79 -2.01 15.32
C THR A 22 -13.06 -2.78 15.69
N LYS A 23 -13.15 -4.06 15.29
CA LYS A 23 -14.26 -4.97 15.61
C LYS A 23 -14.71 -5.01 17.08
N PRO A 24 -13.83 -4.97 18.10
CA PRO A 24 -14.28 -4.99 19.50
C PRO A 24 -14.82 -3.65 20.01
N PHE A 25 -14.65 -2.55 19.28
CA PHE A 25 -15.08 -1.20 19.66
C PHE A 25 -16.57 -0.98 19.38
N GLY A 26 -17.20 -0.04 20.12
CA GLY A 26 -18.64 0.23 20.04
C GLY A 26 -19.52 -0.78 20.79
N LYS A 27 -18.91 -1.79 21.44
CA LYS A 27 -19.51 -2.74 22.38
C LYS A 27 -18.77 -2.69 23.72
N THR A 28 -19.03 -3.65 24.62
CA THR A 28 -18.34 -3.84 25.91
C THR A 28 -16.88 -4.34 25.79
N CYS A 29 -16.16 -4.02 24.70
CA CYS A 29 -14.79 -4.50 24.43
C CYS A 29 -14.63 -6.02 24.56
N GLN A 30 -15.51 -6.79 23.91
CA GLN A 30 -15.51 -8.26 23.98
C GLN A 30 -15.04 -8.89 22.66
N GLY A 31 -14.52 -10.12 22.73
CA GLY A 31 -14.09 -10.91 21.57
C GLY A 31 -12.62 -10.69 21.17
N THR A 32 -12.30 -11.01 19.92
CA THR A 32 -10.94 -10.89 19.37
C THR A 32 -10.44 -9.45 19.49
N ARG A 33 -9.21 -9.27 19.99
CA ARG A 33 -8.59 -7.95 20.26
C ARG A 33 -9.33 -7.09 21.30
N ALA A 34 -10.13 -7.69 22.19
CA ALA A 34 -10.78 -7.03 23.34
C ALA A 34 -9.84 -6.12 24.16
N LEU A 35 -8.61 -6.59 24.42
CA LEU A 35 -7.59 -5.83 25.15
C LEU A 35 -7.27 -4.49 24.49
N LEU A 36 -7.23 -4.45 23.16
CA LEU A 36 -7.01 -3.23 22.38
C LEU A 36 -8.15 -2.24 22.58
N CYS A 37 -9.40 -2.71 22.61
CA CYS A 37 -10.54 -1.87 22.97
C CYS A 37 -10.45 -1.33 24.40
N THR A 38 -10.04 -2.15 25.36
CA THR A 38 -9.85 -1.72 26.76
C THR A 38 -8.75 -0.67 26.89
N TRP A 39 -7.59 -0.86 26.25
CA TRP A 39 -6.48 0.08 26.28
C TRP A 39 -6.84 1.45 25.71
N PHE A 40 -7.59 1.45 24.61
CA PHE A 40 -8.06 2.67 23.98
C PHE A 40 -9.37 3.18 24.59
N GLN A 41 -9.81 2.64 25.73
CA GLN A 41 -11.02 3.07 26.46
C GLN A 41 -12.25 3.14 25.55
N ASN A 42 -12.42 2.14 24.68
CA ASN A 42 -13.48 2.06 23.68
C ASN A 42 -13.46 3.21 22.62
N LYS A 43 -12.32 3.88 22.41
CA LYS A 43 -12.14 4.91 21.37
C LYS A 43 -11.33 4.39 20.19
N SER A 44 -11.98 4.17 19.05
CA SER A 44 -11.34 3.55 17.88
C SER A 44 -10.58 4.52 16.97
N ASP A 45 -10.68 5.84 17.18
CA ASP A 45 -10.21 6.88 16.25
C ASP A 45 -8.78 6.64 15.74
N LYS A 46 -7.84 6.38 16.66
CA LYS A 46 -6.42 6.15 16.33
C LYS A 46 -6.21 4.87 15.53
N LEU A 47 -6.99 3.83 15.78
CA LEU A 47 -6.90 2.57 15.03
C LEU A 47 -7.52 2.70 13.64
N VAL A 48 -8.59 3.48 13.52
CA VAL A 48 -9.18 3.82 12.21
C VAL A 48 -8.18 4.60 11.35
N GLN A 49 -7.39 5.50 11.95
CA GLN A 49 -6.28 6.17 11.25
C GLN A 49 -5.18 5.19 10.82
N ILE A 50 -4.82 4.21 11.65
CA ILE A 50 -3.82 3.21 11.26
C ILE A 50 -4.35 2.34 10.12
N GLN A 51 -5.61 1.93 10.20
CA GLN A 51 -6.26 1.16 9.14
C GLN A 51 -6.27 1.93 7.81
N SER A 52 -6.55 3.24 7.82
CA SER A 52 -6.49 4.05 6.60
C SER A 52 -5.10 4.18 6.00
N LEU A 53 -4.04 4.22 6.82
CA LEU A 53 -2.66 4.16 6.33
C LEU A 53 -2.38 2.83 5.61
N ILE A 54 -2.97 1.72 6.06
CA ILE A 54 -2.75 0.41 5.46
C ILE A 54 -3.52 0.24 4.16
N ASN A 55 -4.80 0.59 4.13
CA ASN A 55 -5.68 0.29 3.01
C ASN A 55 -6.04 1.50 2.12
N GLY A 56 -5.55 2.70 2.45
CA GLY A 56 -5.85 3.94 1.72
C GLY A 56 -7.29 4.45 1.86
N VAL A 57 -8.16 3.81 2.65
CA VAL A 57 -9.57 4.21 2.79
C VAL A 57 -9.67 5.50 3.61
N PRO A 58 -10.55 6.45 3.28
CA PRO A 58 -10.76 7.67 4.06
C PRO A 58 -11.02 7.39 5.55
N ALA A 59 -10.50 8.25 6.42
CA ALA A 59 -10.69 8.14 7.87
C ALA A 59 -10.74 9.53 8.53
N LEU A 60 -11.65 9.71 9.49
CA LEU A 60 -11.73 10.89 10.37
C LEU A 60 -11.60 12.23 9.61
N SER A 61 -12.41 12.39 8.56
CA SER A 61 -12.45 13.59 7.71
C SER A 61 -11.20 13.85 6.86
N GLN A 62 -10.27 12.88 6.77
CA GLN A 62 -9.22 12.89 5.75
C GLN A 62 -9.68 12.09 4.52
N ASP A 63 -9.39 12.63 3.35
CA ASP A 63 -9.53 11.90 2.09
C ASP A 63 -8.70 10.62 2.12
N GLY A 64 -9.10 9.62 1.34
CA GLY A 64 -8.35 8.37 1.19
C GLY A 64 -7.39 8.44 0.00
N ALA A 65 -6.35 7.61 0.03
CA ALA A 65 -5.54 7.35 -1.14
C ALA A 65 -6.28 6.38 -2.07
N LYS A 66 -6.39 6.72 -3.36
CA LYS A 66 -6.99 5.81 -4.34
C LYS A 66 -6.01 4.69 -4.64
N LYS A 67 -6.53 3.45 -4.77
CA LYS A 67 -5.73 2.32 -5.25
C LYS A 67 -5.05 2.72 -6.56
N PRO A 68 -3.72 2.68 -6.63
CA PRO A 68 -3.01 3.13 -7.81
C PRO A 68 -3.28 2.18 -8.99
N ASN A 69 -3.58 2.76 -10.14
CA ASN A 69 -3.45 2.05 -11.41
C ASN A 69 -1.94 1.84 -11.67
N LEU A 70 -1.50 0.62 -11.98
CA LEU A 70 -0.07 0.31 -12.20
C LEU A 70 0.40 0.57 -13.64
N GLU A 71 -0.51 0.95 -14.54
CA GLU A 71 -0.16 1.28 -15.92
C GLU A 71 0.83 2.47 -16.00
N PRO A 72 1.74 2.47 -17.00
CA PRO A 72 2.62 3.60 -17.26
C PRO A 72 1.82 4.89 -17.48
N ASN A 73 2.13 5.93 -16.70
CA ASN A 73 1.47 7.22 -16.82
C ASN A 73 2.42 8.36 -16.43
N THR A 74 2.88 9.12 -17.42
CA THR A 74 3.77 10.27 -17.24
C THR A 74 3.08 11.46 -16.56
N GLY A 75 1.74 11.50 -16.53
CA GLY A 75 0.93 12.50 -15.83
C GLY A 75 0.42 12.07 -14.45
N ARG A 76 1.00 11.01 -13.86
CA ARG A 76 0.64 10.55 -12.52
C ARG A 76 0.85 11.67 -11.50
N LYS A 77 -0.17 11.94 -10.67
CA LYS A 77 -0.09 12.94 -9.61
C LYS A 77 0.56 12.35 -8.38
N VAL A 78 1.40 13.14 -7.72
CA VAL A 78 2.00 12.78 -6.43
C VAL A 78 0.94 12.85 -5.33
N GLU A 79 0.89 11.84 -4.47
CA GLU A 79 0.12 11.85 -3.23
C GLU A 79 0.96 12.51 -2.14
N GLY A 80 0.44 13.56 -1.50
CA GLY A 80 1.13 14.34 -0.48
C GLY A 80 0.53 14.20 0.92
N GLY A 81 1.17 14.81 1.91
CA GLY A 81 0.67 14.84 3.29
C GLY A 81 0.60 13.46 3.93
N SER A 82 -0.46 13.18 4.70
CA SER A 82 -0.67 11.86 5.32
C SER A 82 -0.93 10.74 4.30
N LEU A 83 -1.42 11.08 3.11
CA LEU A 83 -1.74 10.11 2.07
C LEU A 83 -0.50 9.45 1.48
N SER A 84 0.63 10.17 1.43
CA SER A 84 1.90 9.62 0.94
C SER A 84 2.42 8.47 1.81
N SER A 85 2.07 8.46 3.10
CA SER A 85 2.41 7.41 4.07
C SER A 85 1.46 6.22 4.03
N THR A 86 0.40 6.27 3.22
CA THR A 86 -0.47 5.12 3.01
C THR A 86 0.20 4.12 2.07
N VAL A 87 -0.12 2.83 2.14
CA VAL A 87 0.41 1.83 1.19
C VAL A 87 0.11 2.24 -0.26
N TYR A 88 -1.09 2.75 -0.52
CA TYR A 88 -1.49 3.17 -1.87
C TYR A 88 -0.80 4.45 -2.33
N GLY A 89 -0.64 5.44 -1.46
CA GLY A 89 0.09 6.67 -1.78
C GLY A 89 1.58 6.43 -1.97
N PHE A 90 2.17 5.55 -1.15
CA PHE A 90 3.55 5.11 -1.32
C PHE A 90 3.75 4.46 -2.70
N VAL A 91 2.95 3.45 -3.04
CA VAL A 91 3.03 2.77 -4.34
C VAL A 91 2.81 3.76 -5.49
N ASN A 92 1.83 4.65 -5.39
CA ASN A 92 1.58 5.65 -6.41
C ASN A 92 2.81 6.56 -6.65
N ASN A 93 3.44 7.04 -5.57
CA ASN A 93 4.62 7.89 -5.65
C ASN A 93 5.85 7.13 -6.16
N SER A 94 6.04 5.87 -5.73
CA SER A 94 7.15 5.03 -6.19
C SER A 94 7.10 4.77 -7.70
N MET A 95 5.91 4.60 -8.29
CA MET A 95 5.76 4.40 -9.73
C MET A 95 6.01 5.65 -10.58
N MET A 96 6.13 6.83 -9.97
CA MET A 96 6.56 8.04 -10.66
C MET A 96 8.07 8.05 -10.90
N VAL A 97 8.84 7.25 -10.14
CA VAL A 97 10.28 7.17 -10.27
C VAL A 97 10.63 6.29 -11.48
N GLN A 98 10.87 6.93 -12.63
CA GLN A 98 11.48 6.28 -13.79
C GLN A 98 12.97 6.61 -13.79
N LEU A 99 13.82 5.62 -13.51
CA LEU A 99 15.27 5.82 -13.56
C LEU A 99 15.71 5.98 -15.02
N PRO A 100 16.40 7.08 -15.39
CA PRO A 100 16.89 7.25 -16.75
C PRO A 100 17.89 6.14 -17.09
N GLY A 101 17.67 5.43 -18.20
CA GLY A 101 18.57 4.39 -18.70
C GLY A 101 18.18 2.94 -18.37
N GLN A 102 16.98 2.68 -17.85
CA GLN A 102 16.52 1.30 -17.63
C GLN A 102 16.45 0.53 -18.97
N PRO A 103 17.21 -0.57 -19.14
CA PRO A 103 17.15 -1.40 -20.34
C PRO A 103 15.71 -1.90 -20.53
N GLY A 104 15.13 -1.67 -21.71
CA GLY A 104 13.74 -2.07 -22.04
C GLY A 104 12.72 -0.92 -22.17
N ILE A 105 13.04 0.32 -21.77
CA ILE A 105 12.14 1.49 -21.94
C ILE A 105 12.14 2.03 -23.38
N LYS A 106 13.20 1.74 -24.16
CA LYS A 106 13.23 2.05 -25.59
C LYS A 106 12.68 0.84 -26.36
N PRO A 107 11.71 1.02 -27.28
CA PRO A 107 11.37 -0.02 -28.25
C PRO A 107 12.66 -0.56 -28.87
N LEU A 108 12.81 -1.89 -28.92
CA LEU A 108 13.93 -2.53 -29.61
C LEU A 108 13.89 -2.12 -31.08
N THR A 109 14.65 -1.07 -31.43
CA THR A 109 14.98 -0.79 -32.82
C THR A 109 16.05 -1.79 -33.19
N PHE A 110 15.65 -2.94 -33.76
CA PHE A 110 16.59 -3.73 -34.54
C PHE A 110 17.10 -2.79 -35.63
N ALA A 111 18.36 -2.38 -35.51
CA ALA A 111 19.03 -1.72 -36.61
C ALA A 111 18.90 -2.67 -37.81
N ASN A 112 18.23 -2.24 -38.88
CA ASN A 112 18.25 -2.90 -40.19
C ASN A 112 19.67 -2.77 -40.80
N LEU A 113 20.67 -3.30 -40.09
CA LEU A 113 21.99 -3.63 -40.55
C LEU A 113 21.91 -5.16 -40.74
N ILE A 114 21.41 -5.67 -41.86
CA ILE A 114 22.18 -5.84 -43.10
C ILE A 114 21.16 -6.06 -44.23
N ASN A 115 21.33 -5.38 -45.36
CA ASN A 115 20.84 -5.86 -46.65
C ASN A 115 22.10 -6.16 -47.49
N PHE A 116 22.22 -7.41 -47.94
CA PHE A 116 23.27 -7.85 -48.87
C PHE A 116 23.08 -7.24 -50.24
#